data_AF-C4YC32-F1
#
_entry.id   AF-C4YC32-F1
#
_cell.length_a   1.000
_cell.length_b   1.000
_cell.length_c   1.000
_cell.angle_alpha   90.00
_cell.angle_beta   90.00
_cell.angle_gamma   90.00
#
_symmetry.space_group_name_H-M   'P 1'
#
loop_
_entity.id
_entity.type
_entity.pdbx_description
1 polymer ?
#
loop_
_entity_poly.entity_id
_entity_poly.type
_entity_poly.pdbx_seq_one_letter_code
_entity_poly.pdbx_strand_id
1 'polypeptide(L)'
;MYLRDSPYFVKFAFLKYNHPTLHSKTMFPFSSLLPPTTPAGGFLPHWLLFISVVSVFNSCQTYMVKDLSLTRKVYSSAPQTEVTNLSARTFGTWTFLTSIVRFYGAYNLIGNETMYNLCIWTFVVAGVHFVSEWLWFKNCKLDKGLAGPLVVSSASLVWMFSQKEFYLGY
;
A
#
# COMPACT_ATOMS: atom_id res chain seq x y z
N MET A 1 7.87 -61.98 -42.74
CA MET A 1 6.65 -62.22 -41.93
C MET A 1 6.80 -61.44 -40.64
N TYR A 2 5.91 -60.45 -40.45
CA TYR A 2 5.63 -59.65 -39.24
C TYR A 2 6.72 -58.77 -38.62
N LEU A 3 6.56 -57.44 -38.78
CA LEU A 3 6.68 -56.36 -37.76
C LEU A 3 6.69 -54.94 -38.41
N ARG A 4 5.80 -54.65 -39.37
CA ARG A 4 5.60 -53.28 -39.93
C ARG A 4 4.22 -52.67 -39.64
N ASP A 5 3.33 -53.42 -38.99
CA ASP A 5 1.90 -53.07 -38.93
C ASP A 5 1.40 -52.80 -37.49
N SER A 6 2.10 -51.94 -36.74
CA SER A 6 1.64 -51.44 -35.44
C SER A 6 1.09 -50.01 -35.56
N PRO A 7 -0.24 -49.78 -35.51
CA PRO A 7 -0.83 -48.47 -35.79
C PRO A 7 -0.82 -47.47 -34.62
N TYR A 8 -0.08 -47.72 -33.52
CA TYR A 8 0.31 -46.63 -32.59
C TYR A 8 1.10 -45.52 -33.32
N PHE A 9 1.61 -45.81 -34.52
CA PHE A 9 2.32 -44.89 -35.41
C PHE A 9 1.42 -43.82 -36.08
N VAL A 10 0.08 -43.93 -36.01
CA VAL A 10 -0.83 -43.02 -36.74
C VAL A 10 -1.33 -41.84 -35.88
N LYS A 11 -1.04 -41.80 -34.59
CA LYS A 11 -1.51 -40.69 -33.72
C LYS A 11 -0.61 -39.46 -33.65
N PHE A 12 0.55 -39.46 -34.30
CA PHE A 12 1.49 -38.32 -34.29
C PHE A 12 1.30 -37.31 -35.44
N ALA A 13 0.41 -37.56 -36.41
CA ALA A 13 0.30 -36.74 -37.62
C ALA A 13 -0.89 -35.75 -37.64
N PHE A 14 -1.58 -35.53 -36.52
CA PHE A 14 -2.69 -34.57 -36.42
C PHE A 14 -2.42 -33.40 -35.45
N LEU A 15 -1.16 -32.95 -35.36
CA LEU A 15 -0.87 -31.62 -34.83
C LEU A 15 -1.08 -30.59 -35.94
N LYS A 16 -2.34 -30.23 -36.20
CA LYS A 16 -2.64 -28.92 -36.79
C LYS A 16 -2.17 -27.88 -35.77
N TYR A 17 -0.98 -27.35 -35.99
CA TYR A 17 -0.47 -26.17 -35.33
C TYR A 17 -1.38 -25.00 -35.72
N ASN A 18 -2.43 -24.78 -34.94
CA ASN A 18 -3.23 -23.56 -35.02
C ASN A 18 -2.29 -22.42 -34.62
N HIS A 19 -1.85 -21.64 -35.61
CA HIS A 19 -1.26 -20.32 -35.34
C HIS A 19 -2.29 -19.51 -34.54
N PRO A 20 -2.02 -19.11 -33.29
CA PRO A 20 -2.84 -18.11 -32.65
C PRO A 20 -2.67 -16.82 -33.46
N THR A 21 -3.78 -16.34 -34.02
CA THR A 21 -3.85 -15.03 -34.65
C THR A 21 -3.43 -13.99 -33.60
N LEU A 22 -2.31 -13.35 -33.88
CA LEU A 22 -1.64 -12.36 -33.03
C LEU A 22 -2.44 -11.04 -33.03
N HIS A 23 -3.68 -11.02 -32.55
CA HIS A 23 -4.43 -9.79 -32.30
C HIS A 23 -5.56 -9.99 -31.28
N SER A 24 -5.19 -10.38 -30.06
CA SER A 24 -5.87 -9.82 -28.90
C SER A 24 -4.83 -8.99 -28.18
N LYS A 25 -4.91 -7.67 -28.29
CA LYS A 25 -4.28 -6.80 -27.29
C LYS A 25 -4.93 -7.25 -26.00
N THR A 26 -4.23 -8.04 -25.18
CA THR A 26 -4.68 -8.42 -23.85
C THR A 26 -4.85 -7.11 -23.08
N MET A 27 -6.07 -6.58 -23.12
CA MET A 27 -6.47 -5.49 -22.27
C MET A 27 -6.42 -6.08 -20.87
N PHE A 28 -5.35 -5.77 -20.13
CA PHE A 28 -5.26 -6.13 -18.72
C PHE A 28 -6.53 -5.58 -18.06
N PRO A 29 -7.45 -6.44 -17.60
CA PRO A 29 -8.71 -5.96 -17.06
C PRO A 29 -8.39 -5.12 -15.83
N PHE A 30 -9.00 -3.95 -15.66
CA PHE A 30 -8.75 -3.08 -14.49
C PHE A 30 -8.90 -3.82 -13.15
N SER A 31 -9.73 -4.86 -13.11
CA SER A 31 -9.90 -5.74 -11.96
C SER A 31 -8.62 -6.46 -11.52
N SER A 32 -7.66 -6.70 -12.42
CA SER A 32 -6.36 -7.30 -12.04
C SER A 32 -5.41 -6.32 -11.35
N LEU A 33 -5.74 -5.02 -11.34
CA LEU A 33 -4.98 -4.00 -10.62
C LEU A 33 -5.49 -3.81 -9.18
N LEU A 34 -6.73 -4.22 -8.90
CA LEU A 34 -7.35 -4.02 -7.59
C LEU A 34 -6.85 -5.05 -6.56
N PRO A 35 -6.74 -4.66 -5.28
CA PRO A 35 -6.39 -5.58 -4.20
C PRO A 35 -7.41 -6.72 -4.05
N PRO A 36 -6.98 -7.92 -3.59
CA PRO A 36 -7.89 -9.01 -3.28
C PRO A 36 -8.85 -8.64 -2.13
N THR A 37 -9.97 -9.34 -2.06
CA THR A 37 -10.95 -9.25 -0.95
C THR A 37 -11.20 -10.63 -0.36
N THR A 38 -11.71 -10.69 0.87
CA THR A 38 -12.14 -11.97 1.45
C THR A 38 -13.39 -12.49 0.71
N PRO A 39 -13.78 -13.76 0.86
CA PRO A 39 -15.04 -14.25 0.28
C PRO A 39 -16.28 -13.45 0.73
N ALA A 40 -16.24 -12.85 1.92
CA ALA A 40 -17.29 -11.98 2.45
C ALA A 40 -17.07 -10.49 2.12
N GLY A 41 -16.10 -10.17 1.25
CA GLY A 41 -15.73 -8.81 0.86
C GLY A 41 -14.64 -8.20 1.75
N GLY A 42 -14.83 -6.93 2.12
CA GLY A 42 -13.88 -6.17 2.95
C GLY A 42 -13.01 -5.19 2.16
N PHE A 43 -12.95 -3.95 2.64
CA PHE A 43 -12.32 -2.83 1.93
C PHE A 43 -10.94 -2.43 2.47
N LEU A 44 -10.44 -3.06 3.54
CA LEU A 44 -9.14 -2.71 4.11
C LEU A 44 -7.98 -2.80 3.09
N PRO A 45 -7.88 -3.84 2.24
CA PRO A 45 -6.88 -3.89 1.16
C PRO A 45 -6.93 -2.67 0.23
N HIS A 46 -8.13 -2.20 -0.12
CA HIS A 46 -8.35 -1.05 -0.98
C HIS A 46 -7.98 0.26 -0.29
N TRP A 47 -8.30 0.38 1.00
CA TRP A 47 -7.90 1.50 1.84
C TRP A 47 -6.37 1.61 1.96
N LEU A 48 -5.68 0.48 2.16
CA LEU A 48 -4.22 0.43 2.21
C LEU A 48 -3.60 0.87 0.89
N LEU A 49 -4.14 0.42 -0.25
CA LEU A 49 -3.68 0.88 -1.56
C LEU A 49 -3.87 2.40 -1.71
N PHE A 50 -5.04 2.92 -1.39
CA PHE A 50 -5.34 4.35 -1.45
C PHE A 50 -4.36 5.18 -0.62
N ILE A 51 -4.18 4.85 0.66
CA ILE A 51 -3.25 5.57 1.55
C ILE A 51 -1.79 5.42 1.09
N SER A 52 -1.41 4.29 0.49
CA SER A 52 -0.07 4.12 -0.09
C SER A 52 0.17 5.10 -1.23
N VAL A 53 -0.78 5.20 -2.16
CA VAL A 53 -0.70 6.16 -3.29
C VAL A 53 -0.62 7.60 -2.78
N VAL A 54 -1.49 7.98 -1.84
CA VAL A 54 -1.45 9.33 -1.21
C VAL A 54 -0.10 9.59 -0.55
N SER A 55 0.46 8.60 0.15
CA SER A 55 1.76 8.71 0.83
C SER A 55 2.91 8.86 -0.16
N VAL A 56 2.89 8.16 -1.30
CA VAL A 56 3.90 8.34 -2.37
C VAL A 56 3.86 9.77 -2.91
N PHE A 57 2.66 10.31 -3.18
CA PHE A 57 2.52 11.70 -3.62
C PHE A 57 3.05 12.69 -2.58
N ASN A 58 2.73 12.49 -1.30
CA ASN A 58 3.27 13.31 -0.21
C ASN A 58 4.80 13.24 -0.16
N SER A 59 5.37 12.03 -0.26
CA SER A 59 6.81 11.82 -0.32
C SER A 59 7.43 12.59 -1.49
N CYS A 60 6.91 12.47 -2.71
CA CYS A 60 7.41 13.24 -3.87
C CYS A 60 7.37 14.75 -3.62
N GLN A 61 6.29 15.27 -3.02
CA GLN A 61 6.18 16.70 -2.69
C GLN A 61 7.31 17.16 -1.77
N THR A 62 7.75 16.36 -0.81
CA THR A 62 8.86 16.73 0.10
C THR A 62 10.22 16.88 -0.59
N TYR A 63 10.42 16.27 -1.77
CA TYR A 63 11.64 16.44 -2.56
C TYR A 63 11.52 17.55 -3.62
N MET A 64 10.32 17.74 -4.17
CA MET A 64 10.09 18.65 -5.29
C MET A 64 9.76 20.08 -4.84
N VAL A 65 9.04 20.23 -3.73
CA VAL A 65 8.51 21.52 -3.27
C VAL A 65 9.43 22.12 -2.20
N LYS A 66 10.06 23.25 -2.52
CA LYS A 66 11.03 23.92 -1.64
C LYS A 66 10.43 24.91 -0.65
N ASP A 67 9.15 25.27 -0.79
CA ASP A 67 8.48 26.29 0.04
C ASP A 67 8.12 25.78 1.45
N LEU A 68 8.18 24.45 1.66
CA LEU A 68 7.85 23.73 2.90
C LEU A 68 6.46 24.04 3.47
N SER A 69 5.56 24.61 2.67
CA SER A 69 4.28 25.14 3.15
C SER A 69 3.38 24.04 3.73
N LEU A 70 3.42 22.84 3.17
CA LEU A 70 2.68 21.68 3.69
C LEU A 70 3.32 21.11 4.96
N THR A 71 4.63 20.87 4.98
CA THR A 71 5.33 20.33 6.15
C THR A 71 5.23 21.27 7.34
N ARG A 72 5.32 22.59 7.12
CA ARG A 72 5.15 23.62 8.16
C ARG A 72 3.72 23.71 8.69
N LYS A 73 2.70 23.28 7.92
CA LYS A 73 1.33 23.17 8.46
C LYS A 73 1.21 22.04 9.46
N VAL A 74 1.91 20.92 9.23
CA VAL A 74 1.90 19.79 10.17
C VAL A 74 2.60 20.19 11.47
N TYR A 75 3.82 20.73 11.37
CA TYR A 75 4.62 21.20 12.50
C TYR A 75 4.43 22.71 12.75
N SER A 76 3.18 23.16 12.87
CA SER A 76 2.80 24.59 12.90
C SER A 76 3.32 25.39 14.10
N SER A 77 3.85 24.72 15.12
CA SER A 77 4.40 25.34 16.33
C SER A 77 5.92 25.17 16.46
N ALA A 78 6.54 24.40 15.57
CA ALA A 78 7.99 24.22 15.56
C ALA A 78 8.71 25.48 15.04
N PRO A 79 9.91 25.78 15.55
CA PRO A 79 10.77 26.80 14.96
C PRO A 79 11.04 26.51 13.48
N GLN A 80 11.02 27.55 12.63
CA GLN A 80 11.28 27.38 11.19
C GLN A 80 12.69 26.84 10.90
N THR A 81 13.62 27.01 11.84
CA THR A 81 14.99 26.46 11.79
C THR A 81 15.04 24.94 11.91
N GLU A 82 13.99 24.31 12.44
CA GLU A 82 13.90 22.86 12.59
C GLU A 82 13.13 22.23 11.41
N VAL A 83 12.12 22.92 10.88
CA VAL A 83 11.40 22.51 9.66
C VAL A 83 12.15 22.96 8.41
N THR A 84 13.25 22.27 8.14
CA THR A 84 14.16 22.49 7.01
C THR A 84 13.85 21.59 5.81
N ASN A 85 14.43 21.90 4.65
CA ASN A 85 14.36 21.02 3.47
C ASN A 85 14.96 19.63 3.72
N LEU A 86 15.97 19.51 4.60
CA LEU A 86 16.52 18.22 4.97
C LEU A 86 15.50 17.42 5.80
N SER A 87 14.94 18.04 6.85
CA SER A 87 13.92 17.38 7.69
C SER A 87 12.69 16.94 6.89
N ALA A 88 12.25 17.75 5.93
CA ALA A 88 11.13 17.43 5.07
C ALA A 88 11.41 16.20 4.19
N ARG A 89 12.60 16.11 3.58
CA ARG A 89 13.00 14.93 2.81
C ARG A 89 13.11 13.69 3.69
N THR A 90 13.64 13.81 4.91
CA THR A 90 13.70 12.69 5.87
C THR A 90 12.29 12.20 6.23
N PHE A 91 11.36 13.12 6.53
CA PHE A 91 9.95 12.79 6.75
C PHE A 91 9.33 12.11 5.53
N GLY A 92 9.62 12.60 4.33
CA GLY A 92 9.20 12.02 3.06
C GLY A 92 9.76 10.62 2.80
N THR A 93 11.04 10.37 3.12
CA THR A 93 11.66 9.04 3.01
C THR A 93 10.98 8.04 3.92
N TRP A 94 10.75 8.42 5.19
CA TRP A 94 10.07 7.57 6.15
C TRP A 94 8.62 7.28 5.71
N THR A 95 7.90 8.31 5.24
CA THR A 95 6.55 8.16 4.68
C THR A 95 6.54 7.23 3.47
N PHE A 96 7.54 7.34 2.58
CA PHE A 96 7.67 6.48 1.41
C PHE A 96 7.90 5.02 1.81
N LEU A 97 8.76 4.77 2.80
CA LEU A 97 8.99 3.42 3.32
C LEU A 97 7.69 2.81 3.87
N THR A 98 6.92 3.56 4.66
CA THR A 98 5.62 3.08 5.14
C THR A 98 4.62 2.83 4.02
N SER A 99 4.68 3.63 2.94
CA SER A 99 3.82 3.46 1.76
C SER A 99 4.11 2.15 1.02
N ILE A 100 5.39 1.76 0.93
CA ILE A 100 5.77 0.48 0.34
C ILE A 100 5.18 -0.67 1.16
N VAL A 101 5.36 -0.64 2.48
CA VAL A 101 4.82 -1.70 3.37
C VAL A 101 3.30 -1.81 3.21
N ARG A 102 2.58 -0.69 3.22
CA ARG A 102 1.11 -0.68 3.04
C ARG A 102 0.68 -1.11 1.64
N PHE A 103 1.46 -0.80 0.61
CA PHE A 103 1.20 -1.25 -0.76
C PHE A 103 1.33 -2.78 -0.85
N TYR A 104 2.42 -3.36 -0.34
CA TYR A 104 2.55 -4.81 -0.23
C TYR A 104 1.45 -5.41 0.63
N GLY A 105 1.07 -4.72 1.71
CA GLY A 105 -0.07 -5.05 2.55
C GLY A 105 -1.37 -5.17 1.79
N ALA A 106 -1.69 -4.20 0.92
CA ALA A 106 -2.89 -4.22 0.12
C ALA A 106 -3.06 -5.53 -0.66
N TYR A 107 -1.97 -6.08 -1.23
CA TYR A 107 -2.06 -7.30 -2.05
C TYR A 107 -1.85 -8.62 -1.28
N ASN A 108 -1.33 -8.58 -0.05
CA ASN A 108 -0.86 -9.79 0.63
C ASN A 108 -1.38 -9.94 2.07
N LEU A 109 -2.30 -9.08 2.52
CA LEU A 109 -2.74 -9.06 3.92
C LEU A 109 -3.71 -10.19 4.30
N ILE A 110 -4.54 -10.67 3.37
CA ILE A 110 -5.58 -11.66 3.67
C ILE A 110 -4.93 -13.00 4.02
N GLY A 111 -5.27 -13.54 5.20
CA GLY A 111 -4.68 -14.79 5.72
C GLY A 111 -3.19 -14.71 6.10
N ASN A 112 -2.60 -13.51 6.12
CA ASN A 112 -1.18 -13.31 6.40
C ASN A 112 -1.00 -12.39 7.62
N GLU A 113 -0.87 -13.01 8.79
CA GLU A 113 -0.74 -12.28 10.05
C GLU A 113 0.51 -11.38 10.10
N THR A 114 1.63 -11.82 9.53
CA THR A 114 2.88 -11.03 9.51
C THR A 114 2.68 -9.73 8.73
N MET A 115 2.08 -9.80 7.54
CA MET A 115 1.80 -8.62 6.73
C MET A 115 0.77 -7.70 7.40
N TYR A 116 -0.25 -8.29 8.04
CA TYR A 116 -1.24 -7.56 8.82
C TYR A 116 -0.60 -6.74 9.95
N ASN A 117 0.26 -7.39 10.74
CA ASN A 117 0.96 -6.76 11.85
C ASN A 117 1.96 -5.69 11.38
N LEU A 118 2.69 -5.92 10.27
CA LEU A 118 3.56 -4.90 9.69
C LEU A 118 2.78 -3.65 9.29
N CYS A 119 1.61 -3.83 8.66
CA CYS A 119 0.73 -2.70 8.31
C CYS A 119 0.25 -1.96 9.56
N ILE A 120 -0.17 -2.66 10.62
CA ILE A 120 -0.52 -2.04 11.92
C ILE A 120 0.64 -1.19 12.42
N TRP A 121 1.86 -1.74 12.44
CA TRP A 121 3.04 -1.03 12.96
C TRP A 121 3.32 0.26 12.19
N THR A 122 3.07 0.32 10.89
CA THR A 122 3.21 1.60 10.14
C THR A 122 2.26 2.69 10.65
N PHE A 123 1.06 2.34 11.11
CA PHE A 123 0.10 3.29 11.66
C PHE A 123 0.39 3.57 13.14
N VAL A 124 0.86 2.59 13.91
CA VAL A 124 1.29 2.79 15.31
C VAL A 124 2.44 3.79 15.37
N VAL A 125 3.51 3.59 14.57
CA VAL A 125 4.65 4.52 14.57
C VAL A 125 4.23 5.93 14.16
N ALA A 126 3.35 6.05 13.15
CA ALA A 126 2.79 7.34 12.75
C ALA A 126 2.00 8.00 13.88
N GLY A 127 1.10 7.25 14.53
CA GLY A 127 0.30 7.73 15.65
C GLY A 127 1.16 8.18 16.83
N VAL A 128 2.12 7.35 17.24
CA VAL A 128 3.06 7.67 18.34
C VAL A 128 3.86 8.93 18.03
N HIS A 129 4.39 9.05 16.80
CA HIS A 129 5.12 10.25 16.35
C HIS A 129 4.25 11.51 16.44
N PHE A 130 3.07 11.51 15.83
CA PHE A 130 2.22 12.72 15.82
C PHE A 130 1.63 13.06 17.18
N VAL A 131 1.34 12.06 18.01
CA VAL A 131 0.89 12.26 19.39
C VAL A 131 2.02 12.81 20.26
N SER A 132 3.26 12.34 20.12
CA SER A 132 4.39 12.88 20.87
C SER A 132 4.73 14.32 20.45
N GLU A 133 4.68 14.63 19.15
CA GLU A 133 4.89 15.98 18.63
C GLU A 133 3.83 16.98 19.12
N TRP A 134 2.61 16.51 19.38
CA TRP A 134 1.53 17.33 19.93
C TRP A 134 1.58 17.44 21.46
N LEU A 135 1.74 16.32 22.18
CA LEU A 135 1.60 16.29 23.64
C LEU A 135 2.91 16.56 24.39
N TRP A 136 4.05 16.16 23.84
CA TRP A 136 5.35 16.25 24.51
C TRP A 136 6.23 17.34 23.92
N PHE A 137 6.56 17.25 22.62
CA PHE A 137 7.49 18.20 21.97
C PHE A 137 6.86 19.55 21.62
N LYS A 138 5.52 19.63 21.58
CA LYS A 138 4.75 20.87 21.30
C LYS A 138 5.04 21.52 19.95
N ASN A 139 5.51 20.73 18.98
CA ASN A 139 5.78 21.17 17.61
C ASN A 139 4.50 21.21 16.75
N CYS A 140 3.47 20.45 17.12
CA CYS A 140 2.19 20.40 16.41
C CYS A 140 1.04 20.97 17.26
N LYS A 141 0.00 21.47 16.59
CA LYS A 141 -1.30 21.81 17.18
C LYS A 141 -2.39 20.92 16.59
N LEU A 142 -3.48 20.70 17.33
CA LEU A 142 -4.70 20.11 16.75
C LEU A 142 -5.38 21.11 15.81
N ASP A 143 -4.79 21.28 14.64
CA ASP A 143 -5.29 22.12 13.56
C ASP A 143 -5.48 21.30 12.28
N LYS A 144 -5.81 21.98 11.17
CA LYS A 144 -6.03 21.33 9.86
C LYS A 144 -4.80 20.60 9.33
N GLY A 145 -3.59 20.95 9.77
CA GLY A 145 -2.34 20.31 9.36
C GLY A 145 -2.17 18.94 10.02
N LEU A 146 -2.35 18.86 11.34
CA LEU A 146 -2.19 17.61 12.09
C LEU A 146 -3.40 16.67 12.00
N ALA A 147 -4.61 17.22 11.80
CA ALA A 147 -5.84 16.43 11.80
C ALA A 147 -5.83 15.28 10.78
N GLY A 148 -5.32 15.52 9.56
CA GLY A 148 -5.25 14.50 8.51
C GLY A 148 -4.47 13.25 8.95
N PRO A 149 -3.18 13.38 9.29
CA PRO A 149 -2.37 12.25 9.78
C PRO A 149 -2.95 11.52 11.01
N LEU A 150 -3.50 12.26 11.98
CA LEU A 150 -4.08 11.65 13.18
C LEU A 150 -5.37 10.87 12.89
N VAL A 151 -6.26 11.41 12.06
CA VAL A 151 -7.51 10.73 11.68
C VAL A 151 -7.21 9.47 10.88
N VAL A 152 -6.32 9.56 9.88
CA VAL A 152 -5.94 8.40 9.05
C VAL A 152 -5.32 7.29 9.88
N SER A 153 -4.35 7.62 10.74
CA SER A 153 -3.69 6.60 11.58
C SER A 153 -4.66 6.00 12.60
N SER A 154 -5.46 6.81 13.28
CA SER A 154 -6.42 6.34 14.30
C SER A 154 -7.53 5.48 13.69
N ALA A 155 -8.16 5.94 12.60
CA ALA A 155 -9.22 5.18 11.94
C ALA A 155 -8.70 3.86 11.37
N SER A 156 -7.49 3.86 10.79
CA SER A 156 -6.86 2.64 10.28
C SER A 156 -6.57 1.65 11.40
N LEU A 157 -6.04 2.10 12.54
CA LEU A 157 -5.77 1.22 13.69
C LEU A 157 -7.06 0.64 14.25
N VAL A 158 -8.09 1.46 14.47
CA VAL A 158 -9.39 0.98 14.97
C VAL A 158 -9.98 -0.07 14.02
N TRP A 159 -9.95 0.19 12.71
CA TRP A 159 -10.41 -0.78 11.72
C TRP A 159 -9.59 -2.08 11.77
N MET A 160 -8.26 -1.98 11.76
CA MET A 160 -7.41 -3.17 11.73
C MET A 160 -7.51 -3.99 13.02
N PHE A 161 -7.63 -3.37 14.19
CA PHE A 161 -7.82 -4.12 15.42
C PHE A 161 -9.21 -4.75 15.51
N SER A 162 -10.27 -4.03 15.09
CA SER A 162 -11.64 -4.54 15.17
C SER A 162 -11.97 -5.63 14.15
N GLN A 163 -11.24 -5.71 13.03
CA GLN A 163 -11.48 -6.68 11.97
C GLN A 163 -10.32 -7.65 11.75
N LYS A 164 -9.43 -7.84 12.74
CA LYS A 164 -8.26 -8.71 12.61
C LYS A 164 -8.67 -10.15 12.24
N GLU A 165 -9.60 -10.75 12.98
CA GLU A 165 -10.08 -12.12 12.74
C GLU A 165 -10.71 -12.26 11.35
N PHE A 166 -11.55 -11.30 10.96
CA PHE A 166 -12.21 -11.27 9.65
C PHE A 166 -11.23 -11.36 8.47
N TYR A 167 -10.12 -10.61 8.51
CA TYR A 167 -9.14 -10.60 7.42
C TYR A 167 -8.12 -11.75 7.50
N LEU A 168 -7.92 -12.35 8.68
CA LEU A 168 -6.98 -13.45 8.86
C LEU A 168 -7.63 -14.83 8.76
N GLY A 169 -8.97 -14.92 8.86
CA GLY A 169 -9.72 -16.16 8.67
C GLY A 169 -9.67 -17.09 9.88
N TYR A 170 -9.58 -16.54 11.08
CA TYR A 170 -9.75 -17.28 12.34
C TYR A 170 -11.22 -17.31 12.77
#